data_AF-A0A920ULX9-F1
#
_entry.id   AF-A0A920ULX9-F1
#
_cell.length_a   1.000
_cell.length_b   1.000
_cell.length_c   1.000
_cell.angle_alpha   90.00
_cell.angle_beta   90.00
_cell.angle_gamma   90.00
#
_symmetry.space_group_name_H-M   'P 1'
#
loop_
_entity.id
_entity.type
_entity.pdbx_description
1 polymer ?
#
loop_
_entity_poly.entity_id
_entity_poly.type
_entity_poly.pdbx_seq_one_letter_code
_entity_poly.pdbx_strand_id
1 'polypeptide(L)' 'MKGWRRMVNISRFRGPKLRGLNSGDPRLSLEERYGDHQGYVSAVVREVRKLEQQRFLLPVDVKKYIDEAKMSDILS' A
#
# COMPACT_ATOMS: atom_id res chain seq x y z
N MET A 1 -33.59 5.55 -16.04
CA MET A 1 -32.19 6.00 -16.20
C MET A 1 -31.85 6.95 -15.04
N LYS A 2 -30.58 6.98 -14.61
CA LYS A 2 -30.00 7.71 -13.46
C LYS A 2 -30.17 6.92 -12.15
N GLY A 3 -29.16 6.57 -11.37
CA GLY A 3 -27.73 6.86 -11.42
C GLY A 3 -27.12 6.25 -10.17
N TRP A 4 -26.40 5.14 -10.29
CA TRP A 4 -25.62 4.56 -9.20
C TRP A 4 -24.15 4.92 -9.43
N ARG A 5 -23.77 6.08 -8.90
CA ARG A 5 -22.37 6.47 -8.76
C ARG A 5 -21.90 6.09 -7.36
N ARG A 6 -21.07 5.05 -7.32
CA ARG A 6 -19.86 4.89 -6.49
C ARG A 6 -20.00 5.11 -4.98
N MET A 7 -19.97 4.03 -4.22
CA MET A 7 -19.32 3.98 -2.91
C MET A 7 -18.67 2.60 -2.70
N VAL A 8 -17.62 2.27 -3.46
CA VAL A 8 -16.57 1.40 -2.92
C VAL A 8 -15.61 2.32 -2.20
N ASN A 9 -15.86 2.52 -0.91
CA ASN A 9 -14.98 3.27 -0.02
C ASN A 9 -13.91 2.29 0.50
N ILE A 10 -12.86 2.07 -0.29
CA ILE A 10 -11.75 1.17 0.06
C ILE A 10 -10.77 1.91 0.99
N SER A 11 -11.29 2.47 2.08
CA SER A 11 -10.50 3.18 3.07
C SER A 11 -10.74 2.56 4.45
N ARG A 12 -10.15 1.38 4.69
CA ARG A 12 -10.02 0.86 6.06
C ARG A 12 -8.94 -0.22 6.20
N PHE A 13 -7.68 0.17 6.09
CA PHE A 13 -6.62 -0.48 6.87
C PHE A 13 -6.35 0.45 8.05
N ARG A 14 -7.08 0.27 9.15
CA ARG A 14 -6.90 1.05 10.38
C ARG A 14 -6.70 0.10 11.56
N GLY A 15 -5.50 0.15 12.14
CA GLY A 15 -5.20 -0.28 13.52
C GLY A 15 -4.31 -1.53 13.65
N PRO A 16 -3.31 -1.52 14.54
CA PRO A 16 -2.40 -2.65 14.75
C PRO A 16 -3.06 -3.69 15.65
N LYS A 17 -3.17 -4.94 15.19
CA LYS A 17 -3.33 -6.11 16.06
C LYS A 17 -3.01 -7.38 15.29
N LEU A 18 -1.84 -7.94 15.60
CA LEU A 18 -1.43 -9.34 15.57
C LEU A 18 -2.51 -10.29 15.00
N ARG A 19 -2.58 -10.44 13.68
CA ARG A 19 -3.18 -11.65 13.08
C ARG A 19 -2.10 -12.70 12.96
N GLY A 20 -1.60 -13.11 14.11
CA GLY A 20 -0.59 -14.14 14.26
C GLY A 20 -1.02 -15.18 15.29
N LEU A 21 -2.30 -15.47 15.43
CA LEU A 21 -2.79 -16.59 16.25
C LEU A 21 -4.05 -17.15 15.57
N ASN A 22 -3.92 -18.30 14.88
CA ASN A 22 -5.01 -19.21 14.49
C ASN A 22 -5.69 -19.19 13.10
N SER A 23 -5.11 -18.66 12.02
CA SER A 23 -5.82 -18.60 10.71
C SER A 23 -5.09 -19.12 9.47
N GLY A 24 -4.17 -20.09 9.55
CA GLY A 24 -3.69 -20.90 8.41
C GLY A 24 -3.14 -20.20 7.15
N ASP A 25 -3.11 -18.86 7.09
CA ASP A 25 -2.61 -18.07 5.97
C ASP A 25 -1.08 -18.01 6.11
N PRO A 26 -0.32 -18.61 5.18
CA PRO A 26 1.14 -18.64 5.27
C PRO A 26 1.79 -17.28 4.99
N ARG A 27 1.01 -16.26 4.61
CA ARG A 27 1.58 -14.95 4.26
C ARG A 27 1.86 -14.14 5.52
N LEU A 28 3.06 -13.57 5.55
CA LEU A 28 3.45 -12.55 6.52
C LEU A 28 2.45 -11.39 6.55
N SER A 29 2.16 -10.91 7.75
CA SER A 29 1.51 -9.63 7.98
C SER A 29 2.31 -8.46 7.37
N LEU A 30 1.70 -7.27 7.32
CA LEU A 30 2.37 -6.10 6.76
C LEU A 30 3.52 -5.65 7.67
N GLU A 31 3.31 -5.70 8.98
CA GLU A 31 4.30 -5.45 10.01
C GLU A 31 5.49 -6.41 9.87
N GLU A 32 5.24 -7.72 9.71
CA GLU A 32 6.31 -8.70 9.51
C GLU A 32 7.04 -8.52 8.18
N ARG A 33 6.35 -8.03 7.15
CA ARG A 33 6.91 -7.85 5.80
C ARG A 33 7.71 -6.56 5.66
N TYR A 34 7.27 -5.48 6.28
CA TYR A 34 7.78 -4.13 6.05
C TYR A 34 8.30 -3.44 7.32
N GLY A 35 8.03 -3.98 8.51
CA GLY A 35 8.37 -3.38 9.79
C GLY A 35 7.40 -2.27 10.15
N ASP A 36 7.69 -1.06 9.70
CA ASP A 36 6.99 0.17 10.03
C ASP A 36 6.52 0.94 8.78
N HIS A 37 5.88 2.10 8.99
CA HIS A 37 5.47 2.99 7.91
C HIS A 37 6.63 3.36 6.97
N GLN A 38 7.82 3.62 7.52
CA GLN A 38 8.98 4.00 6.73
C GLN A 38 9.46 2.84 5.84
N GLY A 39 9.45 1.62 6.36
CA GLY A 39 9.78 0.40 5.61
C GLY A 39 8.77 0.12 4.51
N TYR A 40 7.47 0.36 4.76
CA TYR A 40 6.43 0.31 3.74
C TYR A 40 6.67 1.34 2.62
N VAL A 41 6.88 2.61 2.96
CA VAL A 41 7.14 3.69 1.98
C VAL A 41 8.41 3.39 1.19
N SER A 42 9.47 2.89 1.84
CA SER A 42 10.73 2.53 1.17
C SER A 42 10.54 1.40 0.16
N ALA A 43 9.71 0.39 0.50
CA ALA A 43 9.36 -0.67 -0.43
C ALA A 43 8.59 -0.13 -1.65
N VAL A 44 7.61 0.75 -1.44
CA VAL A 44 6.89 1.40 -2.54
C VAL A 44 7.86 2.15 -3.45
N VAL A 45 8.70 3.03 -2.90
CA VAL A 45 9.68 3.82 -3.65
C VAL A 45 10.58 2.93 -4.52
N ARG A 46 11.06 1.80 -3.97
CA ARG A 46 11.91 0.86 -4.70
C ARG A 46 11.18 0.26 -5.90
N GLU A 47 9.96 -0.24 -5.70
CA GLU A 47 9.23 -0.91 -6.77
C GLU A 47 8.76 0.06 -7.86
N VAL A 48 8.28 1.26 -7.50
CA VAL A 48 7.83 2.22 -8.53
C VAL A 48 8.98 2.74 -9.38
N ARG A 49 10.18 2.94 -8.81
CA ARG A 49 11.39 3.29 -9.58
C ARG A 49 11.83 2.17 -10.51
N LYS A 50 11.70 0.91 -10.07
CA LYS A 50 11.96 -0.24 -10.94
C LYS A 50 10.99 -0.27 -12.13
N LEU A 51 9.70 -0.02 -11.87
CA LEU A 51 8.69 0.04 -12.93
C LEU A 51 8.89 1.22 -13.89
N GLU A 52 9.36 2.36 -13.39
CA GLU A 52 9.78 3.51 -14.21
C GLU A 52 10.90 3.13 -15.18
N GLN A 53 11.96 2.49 -14.67
CA GLN A 53 13.09 2.02 -15.47
C GLN A 53 12.66 1.01 -16.55
N GLN A 54 11.68 0.17 -16.23
CA GLN A 54 11.08 -0.78 -17.15
C GLN A 54 10.09 -0.13 -18.15
N ARG A 55 9.85 1.18 -18.03
CA ARG A 55 8.87 1.96 -18.81
C ARG A 55 7.43 1.46 -18.66
N PHE A 56 7.12 0.86 -17.52
CA PHE A 56 5.75 0.50 -17.13
C PHE A 56 5.03 1.63 -16.41
N LEU A 57 5.77 2.57 -15.80
CA LEU A 57 5.23 3.77 -15.21
C LEU A 57 5.84 5.03 -15.83
N LEU A 58 5.01 6.06 -15.97
CA LEU A 58 5.49 7.40 -16.28
C LEU A 58 6.08 8.04 -15.02
N PRO A 59 7.04 8.97 -15.15
CA PRO A 59 7.62 9.67 -14.00
C PRO A 59 6.57 10.38 -13.11
N VAL A 60 5.47 10.84 -13.72
CA VAL A 60 4.35 11.46 -12.98
C VAL A 60 3.63 10.47 -12.07
N ASP A 61 3.47 9.21 -12.52
CA ASP A 61 2.82 8.15 -11.73
C ASP A 61 3.73 7.68 -10.61
N VAL A 62 5.04 7.60 -10.85
CA VAL A 62 6.05 7.31 -9.82
C VAL A 62 5.93 8.29 -8.68
N LYS A 63 5.93 9.60 -8.99
CA LYS A 63 5.78 10.65 -7.98
C LYS A 63 4.46 10.50 -7.23
N LYS A 64 3.36 10.30 -7.95
CA LYS A 64 2.03 10.13 -7.36
C LYS A 64 1.99 8.97 -6.35
N TYR A 65 2.49 7.79 -6.70
CA TYR A 65 2.48 6.64 -5.80
C TYR A 65 3.37 6.83 -4.57
N ILE A 66 4.51 7.51 -4.71
CA ILE A 66 5.36 7.84 -3.56
C ILE A 66 4.64 8.79 -2.60
N ASP A 67 3.98 9.82 -3.13
CA ASP A 67 3.24 10.80 -2.31
C ASP A 67 2.04 10.14 -1.62
N GLU A 68 1.28 9.30 -2.33
CA GLU A 68 0.16 8.53 -1.76
C GLU A 68 0.63 7.58 -0.65
N ALA A 69 1.76 6.89 -0.83
CA ALA A 69 2.30 6.00 0.19
C ALA A 69 2.69 6.76 1.47
N LYS A 70 3.33 7.93 1.33
CA LYS A 70 3.71 8.80 2.47
C LYS A 70 2.50 9.37 3.21
N MET A 71 1.39 9.59 2.52
CA MET A 71 0.14 10.10 3.11
C MET A 71 -0.76 9.01 3.69
N SER A 72 -0.44 7.74 3.42
CA SER A 72 -1.28 6.61 3.85
C SER A 72 -1.16 6.33 5.35
N ASP A 73 -2.24 5.84 5.94
CA ASP A 73 -2.33 5.41 7.35
C ASP A 73 -1.82 3.96 7.55
N ILE A 74 -0.94 3.49 6.65
CA ILE A 74 -0.42 2.11 6.65
C ILE A 74 0.76 2.03 7.60
N LEU A 75 0.68 1.17 8.61
CA LEU A 75 1.73 0.98 9.64
C LEU A 75 2.11 2.28 10.37
N SER A 76 1.17 3.23 10.46
CA SER A 76 1.29 4.53 11.14
C SER A 76 1.27 4.43 12.66
#